data_AF-A0ABD6BP23-F1
#
_entry.id   AF-A0ABD6BP23-F1
#
_cell.length_a   1.000
_cell.length_b   1.000
_cell.length_c   1.000
_cell.angle_alpha   90.00
_cell.angle_beta   90.00
_cell.angle_gamma   90.00
#
_symmetry.space_group_name_H-M   'P 1'
#
loop_
_entity.id
_entity.type
_entity.pdbx_description
1 polymer ?
#
loop_
_entity_poly.entity_id
_entity_poly.type
_entity_poly.pdbx_seq_one_letter_code
_entity_poly.pdbx_strand_id
1 'polypeptide(L)'
;MDPVAPLLLVGLWLFDAAVLAPLLLFESTRRLFAGRPTGTLLGNYAVVATAYAVVHVLVLFAPGIATGTVGVGWIVASTLALLLGSALAVGVVAPRLDWWDPSAGDGWDGRLALVAVAAGYVGVVVVLAVVAALGVLLVFANYPG
;
A
#
# COMPACT_ATOMS: atom_id res chain seq x y z
N MET A 1 -7.58 -18.91 20.02
CA MET A 1 -6.96 -17.91 19.12
C MET A 1 -7.61 -16.58 19.45
N ASP A 2 -6.83 -15.49 19.50
CA ASP A 2 -7.38 -14.14 19.75
C ASP A 2 -8.36 -13.77 18.60
N PRO A 3 -9.64 -13.51 18.89
CA PRO A 3 -10.63 -13.15 17.87
C PRO A 3 -10.34 -11.81 17.18
N VAL A 4 -9.50 -10.96 17.79
CA VAL A 4 -9.13 -9.65 17.25
C VAL A 4 -8.09 -9.77 16.13
N ALA A 5 -7.18 -10.74 16.20
CA ALA A 5 -6.09 -10.88 15.24
C ALA A 5 -6.56 -11.08 13.79
N PRO A 6 -7.54 -11.95 13.48
CA PRO A 6 -8.09 -12.06 12.12
C PRO A 6 -8.72 -10.76 11.61
N LEU A 7 -9.40 -10.00 12.48
CA LEU A 7 -10.02 -8.72 12.12
C LEU A 7 -8.97 -7.66 11.77
N LEU A 8 -7.85 -7.63 12.50
CA LEU A 8 -6.72 -6.74 12.21
C LEU A 8 -6.06 -7.08 10.87
N LEU A 9 -5.88 -8.38 10.57
CA LEU A 9 -5.33 -8.83 9.29
C LEU A 9 -6.25 -8.48 8.12
N VAL A 10 -7.56 -8.67 8.28
CA VAL A 10 -8.56 -8.26 7.27
C VAL A 10 -8.56 -6.75 7.11
N GLY A 11 -8.52 -5.99 8.20
CA GLY A 11 -8.45 -4.52 8.16
C GLY A 11 -7.22 -4.00 7.42
N LEU A 12 -6.05 -4.60 7.66
CA LEU A 12 -4.81 -4.25 6.96
C LEU A 12 -4.90 -4.63 5.48
N TRP A 13 -5.40 -5.81 5.15
CA TRP A 13 -5.59 -6.22 3.77
C TRP A 13 -6.54 -5.27 3.02
N LEU A 14 -7.65 -4.87 3.65
CA LEU A 14 -8.59 -3.90 3.10
C LEU A 14 -7.95 -2.53 2.91
N PHE A 15 -7.11 -2.09 3.87
CA PHE A 15 -6.35 -0.86 3.74
C PHE A 15 -5.41 -0.92 2.54
N ASP A 16 -4.58 -1.96 2.42
CA ASP A 16 -3.66 -2.11 1.29
C ASP A 16 -4.41 -2.23 -0.06
N ALA A 17 -5.53 -2.95 -0.07
CA ALA A 17 -6.40 -3.06 -1.24
C ALA A 17 -7.15 -1.75 -1.57
N ALA A 18 -7.41 -0.86 -0.61
CA ALA A 18 -7.96 0.46 -0.93
C ALA A 18 -6.86 1.39 -1.46
N VAL A 19 -5.66 1.29 -0.88
CA VAL A 19 -4.49 2.09 -1.22
C VAL A 19 -3.98 1.82 -2.63
N LEU A 20 -4.05 0.57 -3.08
CA LEU A 20 -3.65 0.18 -4.43
C LEU A 20 -4.75 0.45 -5.48
N ALA A 21 -5.98 0.73 -5.07
CA ALA A 21 -7.12 0.86 -5.99
C ALA A 21 -6.96 1.99 -7.03
N PRO A 22 -6.31 3.13 -6.73
CA PRO A 22 -6.02 4.16 -7.73
C PRO A 22 -5.19 3.66 -8.92
N LEU A 23 -4.44 2.57 -8.79
CA LEU A 23 -3.75 1.92 -9.93
C LEU A 23 -4.74 1.37 -10.97
N LEU A 24 -6.01 1.19 -10.62
CA LEU A 24 -7.03 0.78 -11.57
C LEU A 24 -7.63 1.95 -12.35
N LEU A 25 -7.34 3.20 -11.96
CA LEU A 25 -7.85 4.40 -12.64
C LEU A 25 -7.11 4.69 -13.94
N PHE A 26 -5.83 4.33 -14.03
CA PHE A 26 -5.02 4.56 -15.21
C PHE A 26 -4.96 3.29 -16.07
N GLU A 27 -5.17 3.42 -17.37
CA GLU A 27 -5.07 2.29 -18.30
C GLU A 27 -3.67 1.68 -18.31
N SER A 28 -2.65 2.53 -18.25
CA SER A 28 -1.25 2.10 -18.21
C SER A 28 -0.94 1.14 -17.07
N THR A 29 -1.50 1.38 -15.89
CA THR A 29 -1.35 0.49 -14.73
C THR A 29 -2.37 -0.65 -14.72
N ARG A 30 -3.57 -0.51 -15.29
CA ARG A 30 -4.49 -1.66 -15.47
C ARG A 30 -3.88 -2.79 -16.30
N ARG A 31 -3.05 -2.47 -17.30
CA ARG A 31 -2.37 -3.48 -18.12
C ARG A 31 -1.37 -4.34 -17.33
N LEU A 32 -0.85 -3.87 -16.18
CA LEU A 32 -0.07 -4.71 -15.26
C LEU A 32 -0.88 -5.92 -14.77
N PHE A 33 -2.19 -5.76 -14.69
CA PHE A 33 -3.12 -6.77 -14.21
C PHE A 33 -3.87 -7.46 -15.36
N ALA A 34 -3.41 -7.31 -16.62
CA ALA A 34 -4.05 -7.95 -17.76
C ALA A 34 -3.58 -9.41 -17.92
N GLY A 35 -4.52 -10.33 -18.05
CA GLY A 35 -4.28 -11.70 -18.54
C GLY A 35 -3.64 -12.71 -17.55
N ARG A 36 -2.92 -12.29 -16.50
CA ARG A 36 -2.26 -13.20 -15.53
C ARG A 36 -2.16 -12.62 -14.11
N PRO A 37 -2.15 -13.46 -13.05
CA PRO A 37 -2.20 -14.93 -13.06
C PRO A 37 -3.61 -15.57 -13.19
N THR A 38 -4.69 -14.87 -12.85
CA THR A 38 -6.06 -15.45 -12.75
C THR A 38 -6.89 -15.31 -14.02
N GLY A 39 -6.36 -14.65 -15.06
CA GLY A 39 -7.10 -14.35 -16.29
C GLY A 39 -8.16 -13.24 -16.16
N THR A 40 -8.32 -12.63 -14.98
CA THR A 40 -9.28 -11.54 -14.73
C THR A 40 -8.61 -10.37 -14.03
N LEU A 41 -8.99 -9.13 -14.39
CA LEU A 41 -8.42 -7.91 -13.80
C LEU A 41 -8.57 -7.91 -12.26
N LEU A 42 -9.78 -8.20 -11.77
CA LEU A 42 -10.08 -8.21 -10.34
C LEU A 42 -9.32 -9.30 -9.59
N GLY A 43 -9.18 -10.50 -10.17
CA GLY A 43 -8.42 -11.58 -9.55
C GLY A 43 -6.93 -11.27 -9.48
N ASN A 44 -6.36 -10.69 -10.55
CA ASN A 44 -4.96 -10.26 -10.58
C ASN A 44 -4.71 -9.14 -9.58
N TYR A 45 -5.63 -8.19 -9.48
CA TYR A 45 -5.59 -7.12 -8.48
C TYR A 45 -5.61 -7.68 -7.06
N ALA A 46 -6.54 -8.60 -6.76
CA ALA A 46 -6.64 -9.23 -5.44
C ALA A 46 -5.38 -10.03 -5.08
N VAL A 47 -4.76 -10.71 -6.05
CA VAL A 47 -3.48 -11.42 -5.83
C VAL A 47 -2.36 -10.46 -5.48
N VAL A 48 -2.23 -9.34 -6.21
CA VAL A 48 -1.19 -8.34 -5.93
C VAL A 48 -1.43 -7.65 -4.59
N ALA A 49 -2.67 -7.26 -4.29
CA ALA A 49 -3.02 -6.68 -2.99
C ALA A 49 -2.72 -7.66 -1.84
N THR A 50 -3.02 -8.94 -2.02
CA THR A 50 -2.71 -9.98 -1.03
C THR A 50 -1.20 -10.17 -0.86
N ALA A 51 -0.45 -10.25 -1.96
CA ALA A 51 1.01 -10.37 -1.90
C ALA A 51 1.64 -9.17 -1.19
N TYR A 52 1.17 -7.95 -1.51
CA TYR A 52 1.61 -6.74 -0.86
C TYR A 52 1.29 -6.77 0.64
N ALA A 53 0.06 -7.11 1.03
CA ALA A 53 -0.35 -7.19 2.43
C ALA A 53 0.48 -8.20 3.23
N VAL A 54 0.79 -9.37 2.66
CA VAL A 54 1.66 -10.37 3.30
C VAL A 54 3.06 -9.78 3.55
N VAL A 55 3.67 -9.17 2.53
CA VAL A 55 4.99 -8.53 2.69
C VAL A 55 4.92 -7.39 3.70
N HIS A 56 3.86 -6.59 3.67
CA HIS A 56 3.63 -5.48 4.58
C HIS A 56 3.58 -5.96 6.03
N VAL A 57 2.77 -6.98 6.35
CA VAL A 57 2.73 -7.61 7.68
C VAL A 57 4.11 -8.09 8.12
N LEU A 58 4.79 -8.87 7.26
CA LEU A 58 6.06 -9.48 7.62
C LEU A 58 7.13 -8.43 7.95
N VAL A 59 7.23 -7.37 7.15
CA VAL A 59 8.19 -6.28 7.40
C VAL A 59 7.77 -5.44 8.61
N LEU A 60 6.48 -5.14 8.75
CA LEU A 60 5.96 -4.31 9.82
C LEU A 60 6.22 -4.91 11.19
N PHE A 61 6.00 -6.22 11.32
CA PHE A 61 6.14 -6.95 12.59
C PHE A 61 7.47 -7.68 12.76
N ALA A 62 8.38 -7.62 11.79
CA ALA A 62 9.70 -8.25 11.90
C ALA A 62 10.46 -7.90 13.21
N PRO A 63 10.53 -6.62 13.65
CA PRO A 63 11.15 -6.30 14.93
C PRO A 63 10.39 -6.88 16.12
N GLY A 64 9.05 -6.97 16.03
CA GLY A 64 8.22 -7.58 17.06
C GLY A 64 8.52 -9.06 17.26
N ILE A 65 8.82 -9.78 16.17
CA ILE A 65 9.25 -11.18 16.21
C ILE A 65 10.61 -11.32 16.89
N ALA A 66 11.55 -10.42 16.59
CA ALA A 66 12.92 -10.50 17.11
C ALA A 66 13.10 -9.94 18.53
N THR A 67 12.30 -8.93 18.90
CA THR A 67 12.53 -8.11 20.11
C THR A 67 11.31 -7.99 21.02
N GLY A 68 10.16 -8.53 20.63
CA GLY A 68 8.90 -8.44 21.39
C GLY A 68 8.18 -7.09 21.29
N THR A 69 8.73 -6.10 20.57
CA THR A 69 8.13 -4.77 20.44
C THR A 69 8.25 -4.24 19.01
N VAL A 70 7.29 -3.38 18.61
CA VAL A 70 7.33 -2.64 17.35
C VAL A 70 7.20 -1.15 17.65
N GLY A 71 8.22 -0.38 17.28
CA GLY A 71 8.20 1.07 17.46
C GLY A 71 7.39 1.77 16.36
N VAL A 72 6.68 2.85 16.71
CA VAL A 72 5.92 3.67 15.73
C VAL A 72 6.83 4.20 14.60
N GLY A 73 8.08 4.55 14.91
CA GLY A 73 9.05 4.98 13.90
C GLY A 73 9.36 3.90 12.86
N TRP A 74 9.39 2.62 13.27
CA TRP A 74 9.56 1.50 12.35
C TRP A 74 8.34 1.31 11.47
N ILE A 75 7.13 1.42 12.04
CA ILE A 75 5.87 1.33 11.29
C ILE A 75 5.89 2.35 10.14
N VAL A 76 6.13 3.62 10.46
CA VAL A 76 6.17 4.69 9.45
C VAL A 76 7.28 4.46 8.42
N ALA A 77 8.50 4.15 8.87
CA ALA A 77 9.64 3.96 7.97
C ALA A 77 9.44 2.77 7.03
N SER A 78 8.96 1.64 7.55
CA SER A 78 8.73 0.42 6.78
C SER A 78 7.61 0.56 5.75
N THR A 79 6.51 1.22 6.12
CA THR A 79 5.42 1.52 5.18
C THR A 79 5.90 2.42 4.04
N LEU A 80 6.65 3.49 4.32
CA LEU A 80 7.21 4.37 3.29
C LEU A 80 8.26 3.64 2.41
N ALA A 81 9.09 2.80 3.01
CA ALA A 81 10.09 2.01 2.29
C ALA A 81 9.43 0.97 1.36
N LEU A 82 8.35 0.34 1.80
CA LEU A 82 7.58 -0.60 0.97
C LEU A 82 6.87 0.11 -0.18
N LEU A 83 6.30 1.29 0.06
CA LEU A 83 5.73 2.11 -1.01
C LEU A 83 6.78 2.48 -2.06
N LEU A 84 7.95 2.99 -1.63
CA LEU A 84 9.02 3.34 -2.54
C LEU A 84 9.57 2.11 -3.27
N GLY A 85 9.79 1.01 -2.54
CA GLY A 85 10.30 -0.24 -3.09
C GLY A 85 9.36 -0.85 -4.13
N SER A 86 8.05 -0.81 -3.88
CA SER A 86 7.04 -1.27 -4.83
C SER A 86 6.94 -0.36 -6.06
N ALA A 87 6.98 0.96 -5.88
CA ALA A 87 7.04 1.90 -7.00
C ALA A 87 8.28 1.68 -7.89
N LEU A 88 9.44 1.38 -7.29
CA LEU A 88 10.65 1.04 -8.03
C LEU A 88 10.56 -0.34 -8.70
N ALA A 89 10.05 -1.34 -8.00
CA ALA A 89 9.88 -2.69 -8.55
C ALA A 89 8.98 -2.66 -9.79
N VAL A 90 7.81 -2.00 -9.71
CA VAL A 90 6.90 -1.88 -10.84
C VAL A 90 7.44 -0.91 -11.89
N GLY A 91 7.95 0.26 -11.50
CA GLY A 91 8.42 1.31 -12.41
C GLY A 91 9.68 0.97 -13.21
N VAL A 92 10.56 0.14 -12.63
CA VAL A 92 11.91 -0.12 -13.16
C VAL A 92 12.14 -1.60 -13.45
N VAL A 93 11.78 -2.50 -12.54
CA VAL A 93 12.08 -3.94 -12.71
C VAL A 93 11.11 -4.59 -13.68
N ALA A 94 9.79 -4.36 -13.55
CA ALA A 94 8.80 -4.97 -14.43
C ALA A 94 9.02 -4.64 -15.93
N PRO A 95 9.38 -3.39 -16.33
CA PRO A 95 9.73 -3.09 -17.72
C PRO A 95 11.01 -3.74 -18.18
N ARG A 96 12.02 -3.88 -17.32
CA ARG A 96 13.28 -4.56 -17.68
C ARG A 96 13.13 -6.06 -17.90
N LEU A 97 12.07 -6.65 -17.39
CA LEU A 97 11.72 -8.06 -17.57
C LEU A 97 10.68 -8.28 -18.67
N ASP A 98 10.33 -7.23 -19.43
CA ASP A 98 9.28 -7.25 -20.45
C ASP A 98 7.91 -7.70 -19.91
N TRP A 99 7.67 -7.54 -18.59
CA TRP A 99 6.38 -7.86 -17.96
C TRP A 99 5.36 -6.73 -18.12
N TRP A 100 5.86 -5.52 -18.40
CA TRP A 100 5.03 -4.33 -18.55
C TRP A 100 5.72 -3.30 -19.42
N ASP A 101 5.03 -2.81 -20.45
CA ASP A 101 5.44 -1.63 -21.18
C ASP A 101 4.74 -0.39 -20.58
N PRO A 102 5.47 0.49 -19.85
CA PRO A 102 4.90 1.69 -19.26
C PRO A 102 4.52 2.74 -20.30
N SER A 103 5.06 2.64 -21.52
CA SER A 103 4.86 3.58 -22.61
C SER A 103 3.81 3.15 -23.64
N ALA A 104 3.37 1.88 -23.60
CA ALA A 104 2.31 1.41 -24.47
C ALA A 104 1.02 2.24 -24.26
N GLY A 105 0.21 2.46 -25.30
CA GLY A 105 -1.12 3.06 -25.18
C GLY A 105 -1.19 4.58 -25.09
N ASP A 106 -2.26 5.04 -24.42
CA ASP A 106 -2.98 6.32 -24.33
C ASP A 106 -2.18 7.63 -24.08
N GLY A 107 -0.87 7.63 -24.33
CA GLY A 107 -0.02 8.83 -24.34
C GLY A 107 0.49 9.26 -22.96
N TRP A 108 0.13 8.52 -21.90
CA TRP A 108 0.57 8.78 -20.53
C TRP A 108 1.51 7.67 -20.03
N ASP A 109 2.75 8.03 -19.67
CA ASP A 109 3.75 7.09 -19.12
C ASP A 109 3.26 6.52 -17.77
N GLY A 110 3.09 5.20 -17.70
CA GLY A 110 2.62 4.51 -16.52
C GLY A 110 3.50 4.69 -15.27
N ARG A 111 4.77 5.07 -15.42
CA ARG A 111 5.65 5.45 -14.30
C ARG A 111 5.16 6.73 -13.63
N LEU A 112 4.66 7.70 -14.40
CA LEU A 112 4.09 8.92 -13.87
C LEU A 112 2.78 8.63 -13.10
N ALA A 113 1.97 7.70 -13.61
CA ALA A 113 0.79 7.23 -12.89
C ALA A 113 1.17 6.57 -11.55
N LEU A 114 2.21 5.72 -11.51
CA LEU A 114 2.72 5.14 -10.27
C LEU A 114 3.18 6.20 -9.26
N VAL A 115 3.92 7.22 -9.72
CA VAL A 115 4.37 8.33 -8.87
C VAL A 115 3.17 9.13 -8.33
N ALA A 116 2.18 9.43 -9.17
CA ALA A 116 0.98 10.14 -8.75
C ALA A 116 0.20 9.38 -7.67
N VAL A 117 0.06 8.05 -7.82
CA VAL A 117 -0.58 7.20 -6.82
C VAL A 117 0.22 7.16 -5.52
N ALA A 118 1.55 7.01 -5.60
CA ALA A 118 2.42 7.02 -4.43
C ALA A 118 2.36 8.36 -3.67
N ALA A 119 2.36 9.48 -4.39
CA ALA A 119 2.23 10.81 -3.79
C ALA A 119 0.85 11.00 -3.14
N GLY A 120 -0.22 10.57 -3.80
CA GLY A 120 -1.57 10.58 -3.25
C GLY A 120 -1.67 9.77 -1.95
N TYR A 121 -1.04 8.60 -1.90
CA TYR A 121 -0.97 7.78 -0.70
C TYR A 121 -0.28 8.49 0.47
N VAL A 122 0.90 9.08 0.23
CA VAL A 122 1.59 9.88 1.26
C VAL A 122 0.69 11.01 1.76
N GLY A 123 -0.02 11.70 0.86
CA GLY A 123 -0.99 12.72 1.22
C GLY A 123 -2.10 12.20 2.13
N VAL A 124 -2.71 11.05 1.82
CA VAL A 124 -3.75 10.43 2.65
C VAL A 124 -3.21 10.04 4.02
N VAL A 125 -2.03 9.43 4.10
CA VAL A 125 -1.41 9.05 5.38
C VAL A 125 -1.15 10.28 6.24
N VAL A 126 -0.63 11.36 5.65
CA VAL A 126 -0.41 12.64 6.35
C VAL A 126 -1.73 13.21 6.86
N VAL A 127 -2.79 13.23 6.04
CA VAL A 127 -4.11 13.71 6.45
C VAL A 127 -4.67 12.88 7.60
N LEU A 128 -4.62 11.53 7.52
CA LEU A 128 -5.07 10.65 8.59
C LEU A 128 -4.28 10.85 9.88
N ALA A 129 -2.97 11.04 9.80
CA ALA A 129 -2.12 11.34 10.95
C ALA A 129 -2.50 12.68 11.59
N VAL A 130 -2.75 13.71 10.78
CA VAL A 130 -3.23 15.02 11.26
C VAL A 130 -4.60 14.89 11.94
N VAL A 131 -5.55 14.19 11.32
CA VAL A 131 -6.89 13.97 11.89
C VAL A 131 -6.81 13.21 13.21
N ALA A 132 -5.99 12.16 13.28
CA ALA A 132 -5.77 11.39 14.50
C ALA A 132 -5.14 12.26 15.60
N ALA A 133 -4.12 13.07 15.26
CA ALA A 133 -3.49 13.99 16.20
C ALA A 133 -4.50 15.03 16.73
N LEU A 134 -5.33 15.62 15.86
CA LEU A 134 -6.39 16.55 16.25
C LEU A 134 -7.44 15.86 17.13
N GLY A 135 -7.84 14.62 16.81
CA GLY A 135 -8.76 13.84 17.63
C GLY A 135 -8.22 13.58 19.04
N VAL A 136 -6.95 13.21 19.15
CA VAL A 136 -6.27 13.02 20.44
C VAL A 136 -6.22 14.34 21.22
N LEU A 137 -5.85 15.44 20.57
CA LEU A 137 -5.85 16.77 21.20
C LEU A 137 -7.25 17.19 21.69
N LEU A 138 -8.30 16.91 20.92
CA LEU A 138 -9.69 17.17 21.30
C LEU A 138 -10.11 16.31 22.50
N VAL A 139 -9.71 15.04 22.57
CA VAL A 139 -9.99 14.18 23.73
C VAL A 139 -9.32 14.74 25.00
N PHE A 140 -8.04 15.13 24.91
CA PHE A 140 -7.33 15.73 26.05
C PHE A 140 -7.87 17.11 26.44
N ALA A 141 -8.28 17.92 25.46
CA ALA A 141 -8.90 19.23 25.72
C ALA A 141 -10.26 19.14 26.42
N ASN A 142 -10.97 18.02 26.26
CA ASN A 142 -12.26 17.77 26.89
C ASN A 142 -12.17 16.80 28.09
N TYR A 143 -10.96 16.48 28.56
CA TYR A 143 -10.79 15.58 29.70
C TYR A 143 -11.12 16.35 31.00
N PRO A 144 -12.17 15.99 31.75
CA PRO A 144 -12.41 16.57 33.06
C PRO A 144 -11.28 16.09 33.99
N GLY A 145 -10.44 17.03 34.44
CA GLY A 145 -9.37 16.77 35.40
C GLY A 145 -9.91 16.33 36.76
#